data_AF-A0A222T5J4-F1
#
_entry.id   AF-A0A222T5J4-F1
#
_cell.length_a   1.000
_cell.length_b   1.000
_cell.length_c   1.000
_cell.angle_alpha   90.00
_cell.angle_beta   90.00
_cell.angle_gamma   90.00
#
_symmetry.space_group_name_H-M   'P 1'
#
loop_
_entity.id
_entity.type
_entity.pdbx_description
1 polymer ?
#
loop_
_entity_poly.entity_id
_entity_poly.type
_entity_poly.pdbx_seq_one_letter_code
_entity_poly.pdbx_strand_id
1 'polypeptide(L)'
;MSETDDRPTLAVRLDNLFKTVRPKGRHWTNAEVAEELKRASPELKVGGVYLSQLRTGKRSNPSPDLLAALARFFGVSVAYFFDDQVAESVLSEVAAIEALRQAGVRAVAMRAAGMKKENLEAITTIMDQYRQLQGLPPVTDTSDQE
;
A
#
# COMPACT_ATOMS: atom_id res chain seq x y z
N MET A 1 -8.21 23.82 3.21
CA MET A 1 -8.13 23.91 4.68
C MET A 1 -8.30 22.49 5.19
N SER A 2 -7.22 21.78 5.43
CA SER A 2 -7.29 20.38 5.87
C SER A 2 -7.69 20.36 7.34
N GLU A 3 -8.76 19.65 7.67
CA GLU A 3 -9.08 19.24 9.04
C GLU A 3 -7.80 18.79 9.71
N THR A 4 -7.43 19.46 10.80
CA THR A 4 -6.27 19.05 11.59
C THR A 4 -6.67 17.75 12.27
N ASP A 5 -6.11 16.65 11.80
CA ASP A 5 -6.35 15.33 12.35
C ASP A 5 -5.75 15.29 13.77
N ASP A 6 -6.62 15.36 14.79
CA ASP A 6 -6.24 15.36 16.21
C ASP A 6 -5.61 14.03 16.69
N ARG A 7 -5.45 13.05 15.79
CA ARG A 7 -4.77 11.79 16.10
C ARG A 7 -3.28 12.02 16.37
N PRO A 8 -2.65 11.18 17.22
CA PRO A 8 -1.21 11.20 17.43
C PRO A 8 -0.44 11.05 16.10
N THR A 9 0.68 11.76 15.95
CA THR A 9 1.51 11.75 14.72
C THR A 9 1.85 10.34 14.25
N LEU A 10 2.21 9.45 15.17
CA LEU A 10 2.46 8.03 14.89
C LEU A 10 1.26 7.36 14.19
N ALA A 11 0.05 7.61 14.68
CA ALA A 11 -1.18 7.03 14.15
C ALA A 11 -1.45 7.52 12.73
N VAL A 12 -1.32 8.83 12.51
CA VAL A 12 -1.46 9.46 11.19
C VAL A 12 -0.44 8.89 10.20
N ARG A 13 0.84 8.83 10.59
CA ARG A 13 1.93 8.34 9.74
C ARG A 13 1.78 6.87 9.39
N LEU A 14 1.42 6.03 10.36
CA LEU A 14 1.16 4.62 10.14
C LEU A 14 -0.04 4.43 9.20
N ASP A 15 -1.13 5.17 9.43
CA ASP A 15 -2.31 5.10 8.57
C ASP A 15 -2.00 5.52 7.13
N ASN A 16 -1.13 6.52 6.93
CA ASN A 16 -0.65 6.92 5.61
C ASN A 16 0.12 5.80 4.91
N LEU A 17 1.03 5.09 5.60
CA LEU A 17 1.75 3.95 5.00
C LEU A 17 0.80 2.84 4.52
N PHE A 18 -0.25 2.55 5.29
CA PHE A 18 -1.29 1.58 4.88
C PHE A 18 -2.08 2.04 3.65
N LYS A 19 -2.28 3.35 3.48
CA LYS A 19 -3.00 3.93 2.33
C LYS A 19 -2.13 4.01 1.07
N THR A 20 -0.84 4.30 1.22
CA THR A 20 0.04 4.55 0.07
C THR A 20 0.63 3.26 -0.49
N VAL A 21 0.98 2.29 0.34
CA VAL A 21 1.58 1.04 -0.12
C VAL A 21 0.49 0.07 -0.60
N ARG A 22 0.47 -0.18 -1.91
CA ARG A 22 -0.52 -1.06 -2.58
C ARG A 22 0.15 -2.23 -3.29
N PRO A 23 0.44 -3.34 -2.60
CA PRO A 23 0.85 -4.56 -3.29
C PRO A 23 -0.32 -5.05 -4.13
N LYS A 24 -0.03 -5.48 -5.37
CA LYS A 24 -1.03 -6.12 -6.24
C LYS A 24 -2.26 -5.22 -6.53
N GLY A 25 -2.13 -3.90 -6.34
CA GLY A 25 -3.20 -2.91 -6.55
C GLY A 25 -4.23 -2.78 -5.42
N ARG A 26 -4.09 -3.51 -4.30
CA ARG A 26 -4.99 -3.41 -3.14
C ARG A 26 -4.28 -2.83 -1.92
N HIS A 27 -5.03 -2.18 -1.03
CA HIS A 27 -4.51 -1.77 0.27
C HIS A 27 -4.27 -2.99 1.17
N TRP A 28 -3.24 -2.90 2.00
CA TRP A 28 -3.03 -3.87 3.07
C TRP A 28 -4.13 -3.79 4.11
N THR A 29 -4.66 -4.94 4.52
CA THR A 29 -5.50 -5.04 5.72
C THR A 29 -4.64 -5.16 6.98
N ASN A 30 -5.18 -4.75 8.13
CA ASN A 30 -4.47 -4.91 9.41
C ASN A 30 -4.16 -6.39 9.72
N ALA A 31 -5.02 -7.32 9.29
CA ALA A 31 -4.81 -8.75 9.50
C ALA A 31 -3.64 -9.26 8.67
N GLU A 32 -3.58 -8.92 7.37
CA GLU A 32 -2.48 -9.32 6.48
C GLU A 32 -1.13 -8.81 6.99
N VAL A 33 -1.04 -7.53 7.38
CA VAL A 33 0.21 -6.98 7.91
C VAL A 33 0.61 -7.69 9.20
N ALA A 34 -0.32 -7.94 10.12
CA ALA A 34 0.00 -8.66 11.35
C ALA A 34 0.53 -10.07 11.08
N GLU A 35 -0.04 -10.78 10.12
CA GLU A 35 0.42 -12.13 9.76
C GLU A 35 1.80 -12.12 9.07
N GLU A 36 2.05 -11.16 8.18
CA GLU A 36 3.38 -11.00 7.57
C GLU A 36 4.46 -10.64 8.61
N LEU A 37 4.13 -9.76 9.56
CA LEU A 37 5.05 -9.40 10.65
C LEU A 37 5.35 -10.59 11.56
N LYS A 38 4.34 -11.40 11.91
CA LYS A 38 4.57 -12.64 12.68
C LYS A 38 5.39 -13.66 11.92
N ARG A 39 5.19 -13.78 10.60
CA ARG A 39 5.98 -14.70 9.77
C ARG A 39 7.45 -14.30 9.75
N ALA A 40 7.74 -13.00 9.69
CA ALA A 40 9.10 -12.49 9.71
C ALA A 40 9.73 -12.47 11.12
N SER A 41 8.92 -12.31 12.17
CA SER A 41 9.36 -12.21 13.56
C SER A 41 8.33 -12.86 14.50
N PRO A 42 8.40 -14.19 14.70
CA PRO A 42 7.42 -14.96 15.47
C PRO A 42 7.23 -14.51 16.92
N GLU A 43 8.24 -13.87 17.50
CA GLU A 43 8.26 -13.31 18.84
C GLU A 43 7.44 -12.02 18.98
N LEU A 44 7.09 -11.35 17.88
CA LEU A 44 6.28 -10.13 17.91
C LEU A 44 4.83 -10.44 18.26
N LYS A 45 4.40 -9.91 19.41
CA LYS A 45 3.00 -9.92 19.81
C LYS A 45 2.22 -8.81 19.09
N VAL A 46 1.90 -9.04 17.82
CA VAL A 46 1.11 -8.13 16.99
C VAL A 46 -0.14 -8.82 16.46
N GLY A 47 -1.25 -8.09 16.39
CA GLY A 47 -2.51 -8.58 15.81
C GLY A 47 -3.26 -7.46 15.10
N GLY A 48 -4.17 -7.82 14.19
CA GLY A 48 -4.88 -6.83 13.36
C GLY A 48 -5.67 -5.80 14.19
N VAL A 49 -6.24 -6.21 15.32
CA VAL A 49 -6.93 -5.31 16.27
C VAL A 49 -5.96 -4.28 16.85
N TYR A 50 -4.76 -4.71 17.24
CA TYR A 50 -3.75 -3.82 17.82
C TYR A 50 -3.24 -2.80 16.79
N LEU A 51 -2.99 -3.24 15.54
CA LEU A 51 -2.62 -2.33 14.44
C LEU A 51 -3.73 -1.31 14.14
N SER A 52 -5.01 -1.73 14.19
CA SER A 52 -6.15 -0.80 14.08
C SER A 52 -6.15 0.25 15.20
N GLN A 53 -5.89 -0.17 16.45
CA GLN A 53 -5.81 0.74 17.59
C GLN A 53 -4.63 1.73 17.45
N LEU A 54 -3.49 1.29 16.90
CA LEU A 54 -2.36 2.17 16.62
C LEU A 54 -2.69 3.20 15.52
N ARG A 55 -3.29 2.77 14.42
CA ARG A 55 -3.70 3.66 13.30
C ARG A 55 -4.78 4.67 13.66
N THR A 56 -5.63 4.32 14.62
CA THR A 56 -6.71 5.21 15.12
C THR A 56 -6.26 6.06 16.31
N GLY A 57 -5.03 5.86 16.82
CA GLY A 57 -4.53 6.59 17.99
C GLY A 57 -5.07 6.10 19.34
N LYS A 58 -5.97 5.10 19.37
CA LYS A 58 -6.46 4.47 20.61
C LYS A 58 -5.33 3.85 21.43
N ARG A 59 -4.25 3.44 20.76
CA ARG A 59 -2.97 3.08 21.37
C ARG A 59 -1.89 3.93 20.69
N SER A 60 -0.93 4.39 21.48
CA SER A 60 0.14 5.30 21.01
C SER A 60 1.55 4.81 21.37
N ASN A 61 1.67 3.72 22.13
CA ASN A 61 2.95 3.22 22.62
C ASN A 61 3.23 1.78 22.14
N PRO A 62 3.58 1.57 20.85
CA PRO A 62 4.09 0.29 20.37
C PRO A 62 5.52 0.03 20.88
N SER A 63 5.93 -1.24 20.92
CA SER A 63 7.32 -1.57 21.25
C SER A 63 8.28 -1.09 20.14
N PRO A 64 9.55 -0.80 20.48
CA PRO A 64 10.57 -0.48 19.48
C PRO A 64 10.72 -1.58 18.42
N ASP A 65 10.63 -2.85 18.82
CA ASP A 65 10.72 -3.99 17.90
C ASP A 65 9.58 -4.01 16.88
N LEU A 66 8.36 -3.67 17.32
CA LEU A 66 7.21 -3.58 16.42
C LEU A 66 7.36 -2.41 15.43
N LEU A 67 7.84 -1.26 15.88
CA LEU A 67 8.12 -0.12 15.01
C LEU A 67 9.19 -0.45 13.97
N ALA A 68 10.26 -1.11 14.39
CA ALA A 68 11.31 -1.58 13.50
C ALA A 68 10.80 -2.57 12.46
N ALA A 69 9.93 -3.49 12.87
CA ALA A 69 9.33 -4.45 11.96
C ALA A 69 8.35 -3.81 10.96
N LEU A 70 7.53 -2.85 11.41
CA LEU A 70 6.64 -2.06 10.54
C LEU A 70 7.43 -1.24 9.53
N ALA A 71 8.51 -0.58 9.97
CA ALA A 71 9.37 0.21 9.09
C ALA A 71 9.98 -0.67 7.98
N ARG A 72 10.53 -1.83 8.35
CA ARG A 72 11.06 -2.81 7.38
C ARG A 72 9.98 -3.32 6.44
N PHE A 73 8.79 -3.62 6.94
CA PHE A 73 7.66 -4.11 6.14
C PHE A 73 7.23 -3.09 5.08
N PHE A 74 7.13 -1.81 5.44
CA PHE A 74 6.74 -0.74 4.51
C PHE A 74 7.90 -0.17 3.70
N GLY A 75 9.13 -0.63 3.93
CA GLY A 75 10.33 -0.16 3.22
C GLY A 75 10.74 1.26 3.58
N VAL A 76 10.48 1.71 4.82
CA VAL A 76 10.81 3.05 5.32
C VAL A 76 11.80 2.99 6.48
N SER A 77 12.46 4.10 6.78
CA SER A 77 13.29 4.24 7.99
C SER A 77 12.42 4.29 9.24
N VAL A 78 12.88 3.71 10.37
CA VAL A 78 12.18 3.82 11.67
C VAL A 78 12.02 5.28 12.11
N ALA A 79 12.98 6.14 11.74
CA ALA A 79 12.93 7.57 12.01
C ALA A 79 11.69 8.24 11.42
N TYR A 80 11.07 7.66 10.36
CA TYR A 80 9.80 8.11 9.80
C TYR A 80 8.72 8.30 10.86
N PHE A 81 8.68 7.46 11.90
CA PHE A 81 7.65 7.56 12.94
C PHE A 81 7.88 8.66 13.98
N PHE A 82 9.06 9.30 13.99
CA PHE A 82 9.49 10.23 15.04
C PHE A 82 9.99 11.58 14.54
N ASP A 83 10.56 11.62 13.33
CA ASP A 83 11.22 12.80 12.77
C ASP A 83 10.38 13.36 11.61
N ASP A 84 10.01 14.64 11.73
CA ASP A 84 9.16 15.35 10.76
C ASP A 84 9.88 15.59 9.43
N GLN A 85 11.19 15.84 9.42
CA GLN A 85 11.96 16.07 8.19
C GLN A 85 12.19 14.77 7.42
N VAL A 86 12.50 13.68 8.13
CA VAL A 86 12.62 12.35 7.50
C VAL A 86 11.27 11.87 6.98
N ALA A 87 10.17 12.20 7.66
CA ALA A 87 8.83 11.85 7.22
C ALA A 87 8.45 12.48 5.88
N GLU A 88 8.73 13.77 5.71
CA GLU A 88 8.43 14.50 4.47
C GLU A 88 9.22 13.94 3.27
N SER A 89 10.52 13.66 3.47
CA SER A 89 11.38 13.08 2.41
C SER A 89 10.89 11.70 1.95
N VAL A 90 10.56 10.81 2.89
CA VAL A 90 10.09 9.45 2.58
C VAL A 90 8.71 9.49 1.89
N LEU A 91 7.79 10.33 2.35
CA LEU A 91 6.48 10.48 1.69
C LEU A 91 6.62 11.00 0.25
N SER A 92 7.54 11.94 0.02
CA SER A 92 7.85 12.46 -1.31
C SER A 92 8.40 11.36 -2.24
N GLU A 93 9.33 10.53 -1.75
CA GLU A 93 9.88 9.41 -2.52
C GLU A 93 8.83 8.35 -2.86
N VAL A 94 8.01 7.94 -1.88
CA VAL A 94 6.93 6.97 -2.12
C VAL A 94 5.90 7.53 -3.10
N ALA A 95 5.54 8.82 -2.96
CA ALA A 95 4.65 9.51 -3.89
C ALA A 95 5.26 9.58 -5.30
N ALA A 96 6.57 9.79 -5.44
CA ALA A 96 7.26 9.79 -6.73
C ALA A 96 7.23 8.41 -7.40
N ILE A 97 7.46 7.33 -6.64
CA ILE A 97 7.36 5.94 -7.15
C ILE A 97 5.93 5.66 -7.64
N GLU A 98 4.92 6.07 -6.88
CA GLU A 98 3.53 5.89 -7.28
C GLU A 98 3.17 6.74 -8.51
N ALA A 99 3.69 7.96 -8.62
CA ALA A 99 3.52 8.80 -9.81
C ALA A 99 4.15 8.15 -11.06
N LEU A 100 5.33 7.53 -10.93
CA LEU A 100 5.96 6.76 -12.00
C LEU A 100 5.13 5.52 -12.38
N ARG A 101 4.58 4.80 -11.40
CA ARG A 101 3.66 3.68 -11.65
C ARG A 101 2.42 4.15 -12.43
N GLN A 102 1.81 5.26 -12.03
CA GLN A 102 0.64 5.84 -12.73
C GLN A 102 0.98 6.31 -14.14
N ALA A 103 2.16 6.91 -14.36
CA ALA A 103 2.63 7.28 -15.68
C ALA A 103 2.77 6.05 -16.60
N GLY A 104 3.30 4.94 -16.07
CA GLY A 104 3.34 3.65 -16.77
C GLY A 104 1.95 3.15 -17.17
N VAL A 105 0.98 3.19 -16.25
CA VAL A 105 -0.42 2.81 -16.53
C VAL A 105 -1.02 3.69 -17.64
N ARG A 106 -0.86 5.01 -17.56
CA ARG A 106 -1.34 5.95 -18.59
C ARG A 106 -0.70 5.67 -19.95
N ALA A 107 0.59 5.33 -19.97
CA ALA A 107 1.31 5.02 -21.21
C ALA A 107 0.81 3.72 -21.87
N VAL A 108 0.35 2.74 -21.09
CA VAL A 108 -0.31 1.52 -21.62
C VAL A 108 -1.68 1.87 -22.19
N ALA A 109 -2.50 2.64 -21.47
CA ALA A 109 -3.82 3.09 -21.93
C ALA A 109 -3.74 3.87 -23.26
N MET A 110 -2.77 4.78 -23.40
CA MET A 110 -2.54 5.53 -24.64
C MET A 110 -2.15 4.65 -25.84
N ARG A 111 -1.48 3.51 -25.60
CA ARG A 111 -1.15 2.54 -26.68
C ARG A 111 -2.34 1.67 -27.05
N ALA A 112 -3.18 1.34 -26.07
CA ALA A 112 -4.43 0.60 -26.29
C ALA A 112 -5.48 1.46 -27.02
N ALA A 113 -5.42 2.79 -26.87
CA ALA A 113 -6.33 3.72 -27.52
C ALA A 113 -6.28 3.58 -29.06
N GLY A 114 -7.44 3.36 -29.68
CA GLY A 114 -7.58 3.22 -31.13
C GLY A 114 -7.35 1.80 -31.68
N MET A 115 -7.06 0.82 -30.82
CA MET A 115 -7.03 -0.57 -31.23
C MET A 115 -8.43 -1.11 -31.55
N LYS A 116 -8.52 -2.03 -32.50
CA LYS A 116 -9.75 -2.81 -32.74
C LYS A 116 -10.07 -3.67 -31.53
N LYS A 117 -11.36 -3.93 -31.30
CA LYS A 117 -11.86 -4.66 -30.12
C LYS A 117 -11.21 -6.03 -29.97
N GLU A 118 -11.08 -6.78 -31.07
CA GLU A 118 -10.53 -8.13 -31.07
C GLU A 118 -9.03 -8.14 -30.67
N ASN A 119 -8.28 -7.11 -31.08
CA ASN A 119 -6.87 -6.98 -30.71
C ASN A 119 -6.70 -6.53 -29.26
N LEU A 120 -7.63 -5.70 -28.76
CA LEU A 120 -7.64 -5.28 -27.37
C LEU A 120 -7.91 -6.47 -26.44
N GLU A 121 -8.90 -7.32 -26.78
CA GLU A 121 -9.22 -8.55 -26.04
C GLU A 121 -8.01 -9.51 -25.98
N ALA A 122 -7.28 -9.67 -27.10
CA ALA A 122 -6.08 -10.49 -27.13
C ALA A 122 -4.98 -9.95 -26.19
N ILE A 123 -4.73 -8.64 -26.18
CA ILE A 123 -3.75 -8.02 -25.27
C ILE A 123 -4.21 -8.15 -23.81
N THR A 124 -5.49 -7.93 -23.51
CA THR A 124 -6.04 -8.10 -22.16
C THR A 124 -5.84 -9.53 -21.66
N THR A 125 -6.08 -10.52 -22.51
CA THR A 125 -5.86 -11.95 -22.17
C THR A 125 -4.40 -12.23 -21.81
N ILE A 126 -3.46 -11.69 -22.58
CA ILE A 126 -2.02 -11.83 -22.30
C ILE A 126 -1.65 -11.14 -20.98
N MET A 127 -2.20 -9.93 -20.74
CA MET A 127 -1.99 -9.20 -19.48
C MET A 127 -2.50 -9.99 -18.28
N ASP A 128 -3.70 -10.59 -18.37
CA ASP A 128 -4.28 -11.40 -17.31
C ASP A 128 -3.48 -12.69 -17.06
N GLN A 129 -2.96 -13.34 -18.10
CA GLN A 129 -2.07 -14.48 -17.94
C GLN A 129 -0.80 -14.09 -17.16
N TYR A 130 -0.20 -12.94 -17.49
CA TYR A 130 0.98 -12.46 -16.78
C TYR A 130 0.66 -12.09 -15.32
N ARG A 131 -0.53 -11.55 -15.06
CA ARG A 131 -1.03 -11.29 -13.70
C ARG A 131 -1.14 -12.58 -12.89
N GLN A 132 -1.73 -13.63 -13.46
CA GLN A 132 -1.85 -14.93 -12.80
C GLN A 132 -0.48 -15.53 -12.44
N LEU A 133 0.51 -15.44 -13.34
CA LEU A 133 1.89 -15.90 -13.06
C LEU A 133 2.52 -15.16 -11.86
N GLN A 134 2.12 -13.91 -11.61
CA GLN A 134 2.56 -13.11 -10.46
C GLN A 134 1.67 -13.31 -9.21
N GLY A 135 0.72 -14.24 -9.27
CA GLY A 135 -0.29 -14.47 -8.23
C GLY A 135 -1.21 -13.27 -8.00
N LEU A 136 -1.42 -12.45 -9.03
CA LEU A 136 -2.38 -11.34 -9.03
C LEU A 136 -3.73 -11.85 -9.55
N PRO A 137 -4.86 -11.41 -8.97
CA PRO A 137 -6.17 -11.75 -9.54
C PRO A 137 -6.33 -11.10 -10.92
N PRO A 138 -7.09 -11.71 -11.85
CA PRO A 138 -7.47 -11.04 -13.10
C PRO A 138 -8.24 -9.74 -12.81
N VAL A 139 -8.16 -8.76 -13.72
CA VAL A 139 -8.95 -7.53 -13.59
C VAL A 139 -10.34 -7.81 -14.15
N THR A 140 -11.35 -7.90 -13.28
CA THR A 140 -12.74 -7.98 -13.72
C THR A 140 -13.24 -6.57 -14.01
N ASP A 141 -13.49 -6.25 -15.28
CA ASP A 141 -14.26 -5.07 -15.64
C ASP A 141 -15.65 -5.20 -14.98
N THR A 142 -15.93 -4.33 -14.02
CA THR A 142 -17.22 -4.27 -13.32
C THR A 142 -18.23 -3.42 -14.10
N SER A 143 -18.01 -3.25 -15.40
CA SER A 143 -18.73 -2.31 -16.27
C SER A 143 -20.00 -2.90 -16.90
N ASP A 144 -20.30 -4.18 -16.69
CA ASP A 144 -21.46 -4.86 -17.30
C ASP A 144 -22.65 -5.05 -16.33
N GLN A 145 -22.87 -4.10 -15.41
CA GLN A 145 -24.12 -4.01 -14.65
C GLN A 145 -24.77 -2.64 -14.86
N GLU A 146 -25.35 -2.42 -16.05
CA GLU A 146 -26.52 -1.54 -16.27
C GLU A 146 -27.41 -2.12 -17.38
#